data_AF-A0A429B767-F1
#
_entry.id   AF-A0A429B767-F1
#
_cell.length_a   1.000
_cell.length_b   1.000
_cell.length_c   1.000
_cell.angle_alpha   90.00
_cell.angle_beta   90.00
_cell.angle_gamma   90.00
#
_symmetry.space_group_name_H-M   'P 1'
#
loop_
_entity.id
_entity.type
_entity.pdbx_description
1 polymer ?
#
loop_
_entity_poly.entity_id
_entity_poly.type
_entity_poly.pdbx_seq_one_letter_code
_entity_poly.pdbx_strand_id
1 'polypeptide(L)'
;MRLTRQPLALSFSGAVGLASLLTLFEASTPGLSFWVLGLALYWLVLAVAWAWLSGRWAGSSWRFVPLALVVGTVLLVAVDAPLHARFALSEPSMERYARSVRSDHAGHRWWGLYRVDDVEKIHGGARFMVTSLTLDWKSYGFAYSPGRAPDPAEGRYEHFTGPWYIWTDGP
;
A
#
# COMPACT_ATOMS: atom_id res chain seq x y z
N MET A 1 -14.71 16.72 -35.75
CA MET A 1 -14.81 15.67 -34.71
C MET A 1 -15.66 16.19 -33.56
N ARG A 2 -16.93 15.77 -33.46
CA ARG A 2 -17.81 16.13 -32.34
C ARG A 2 -17.45 15.26 -31.14
N LEU A 3 -16.67 15.80 -30.21
CA LEU A 3 -16.59 15.34 -28.82
C LEU A 3 -17.94 15.64 -28.14
N THR A 4 -19.01 14.94 -28.52
CA THR A 4 -20.26 14.94 -27.75
C THR A 4 -20.04 14.16 -26.47
N ARG A 5 -19.58 14.94 -25.48
CA ARG A 5 -19.55 14.71 -24.04
C ARG A 5 -20.63 13.71 -23.59
N GLN A 6 -20.21 12.54 -23.15
CA GLN A 6 -20.96 11.76 -22.16
C GLN A 6 -20.41 12.15 -20.78
N PRO A 7 -20.89 13.24 -20.16
CA PRO A 7 -20.39 13.70 -18.86
C PRO A 7 -20.49 12.59 -17.81
N LEU A 8 -21.54 11.75 -17.90
CA LEU A 8 -21.73 10.57 -17.07
C LEU A 8 -20.58 9.56 -17.17
N ALA A 9 -20.06 9.28 -18.36
CA ALA A 9 -18.97 8.33 -18.55
C ALA A 9 -17.63 8.88 -18.01
N LEU A 10 -17.41 10.18 -18.16
CA LEU A 10 -16.25 10.89 -17.60
C LEU A 10 -16.29 10.90 -16.06
N SER A 11 -17.43 11.29 -15.48
CA SER A 11 -17.60 11.29 -14.01
C SER A 11 -17.46 9.89 -13.43
N PHE A 12 -18.04 8.87 -14.07
CA PHE A 12 -17.92 7.48 -13.61
C PHE A 12 -16.47 6.99 -13.68
N SER A 13 -15.77 7.25 -14.80
CA SER A 13 -14.35 6.88 -14.95
C SER A 13 -13.47 7.62 -13.94
N GLY A 14 -13.78 8.88 -13.63
CA GLY A 14 -13.12 9.65 -12.57
C GLY A 14 -13.33 9.02 -11.19
N ALA A 15 -14.55 8.59 -10.88
CA ALA A 15 -14.85 7.89 -9.63
C ALA A 15 -14.10 6.55 -9.51
N VAL A 16 -14.04 5.76 -10.58
CA VAL A 16 -13.25 4.52 -10.62
C VAL A 16 -11.76 4.80 -10.49
N GLY A 17 -11.25 5.86 -11.15
CA GLY A 17 -9.86 6.30 -11.02
C GLY A 17 -9.51 6.68 -9.59
N LEU A 18 -10.38 7.44 -8.92
CA LEU A 18 -10.20 7.78 -7.50
C LEU A 18 -10.23 6.52 -6.61
N ALA A 19 -11.17 5.60 -6.84
CA ALA A 19 -11.24 4.31 -6.14
C ALA A 19 -9.93 3.52 -6.28
N SER A 20 -9.40 3.49 -7.50
CA SER A 20 -8.17 2.81 -7.87
C SER A 20 -6.97 3.40 -7.11
N LEU A 21 -6.85 4.73 -7.12
CA LEU A 21 -5.78 5.44 -6.39
C LEU A 21 -5.85 5.20 -4.89
N LEU A 22 -7.04 5.26 -4.30
CA LEU A 22 -7.23 4.97 -2.87
C LEU A 22 -6.86 3.51 -2.55
N THR A 23 -7.24 2.57 -3.43
CA THR A 23 -6.88 1.14 -3.29
C THR A 23 -5.36 0.95 -3.33
N LEU A 24 -4.67 1.57 -4.29
CA LEU A 24 -3.22 1.48 -4.40
C LEU A 24 -2.52 2.15 -3.20
N PHE A 25 -3.09 3.24 -2.68
CA PHE A 25 -2.56 3.91 -1.50
C PHE A 25 -2.67 3.01 -0.25
N GLU A 26 -3.83 2.42 0.00
CA GLU A 26 -4.02 1.47 1.11
C GLU A 26 -3.15 0.22 0.93
N ALA A 27 -3.06 -0.33 -0.28
CA ALA A 27 -2.19 -1.48 -0.57
C ALA A 27 -0.68 -1.18 -0.43
N SER A 28 -0.29 0.10 -0.41
CA SER A 28 1.11 0.50 -0.18
C SER A 28 1.52 0.47 1.30
N THR A 29 0.55 0.29 2.21
CA THR A 29 0.80 0.09 3.63
C THR A 29 0.60 -1.38 3.99
N PRO A 30 1.57 -2.03 4.65
CA PRO A 30 1.38 -3.39 5.14
C PRO A 30 0.29 -3.40 6.23
N GLY A 31 -0.67 -4.34 6.15
CA GLY A 31 -1.78 -4.49 7.11
C GLY A 31 -3.19 -4.32 6.51
N LEU A 32 -4.19 -4.96 7.12
CA LEU A 32 -5.60 -4.87 6.71
C LEU A 32 -6.31 -3.79 7.52
N SER A 33 -6.41 -2.60 6.95
CA SER A 33 -7.15 -1.46 7.51
C SER A 33 -8.66 -1.69 7.56
N PHE A 34 -9.36 -1.12 8.57
CA PHE A 34 -10.82 -1.09 8.60
C PHE A 34 -11.44 -0.40 7.38
N TRP A 35 -10.69 0.50 6.73
CA TRP A 35 -11.11 1.18 5.50
C TRP A 35 -11.29 0.22 4.33
N VAL A 36 -10.67 -0.97 4.36
CA VAL A 36 -10.82 -2.00 3.32
C VAL A 36 -12.29 -2.39 3.14
N LEU A 37 -13.08 -2.45 4.21
CA LEU A 37 -14.53 -2.73 4.11
C LEU A 37 -15.29 -1.59 3.43
N GLY A 38 -14.97 -0.35 3.78
CA GLY A 38 -15.57 0.83 3.15
C GLY A 38 -15.21 0.92 1.66
N LEU A 39 -13.96 0.61 1.33
CA LEU A 39 -13.45 0.55 -0.04
C LEU A 39 -14.08 -0.60 -0.84
N ALA A 40 -14.25 -1.78 -0.23
CA ALA A 40 -14.94 -2.90 -0.85
C ALA A 40 -16.41 -2.57 -1.15
N LEU A 41 -17.11 -1.91 -0.22
CA LEU A 41 -18.47 -1.44 -0.44
C LEU A 41 -18.52 -0.38 -1.55
N TYR A 42 -17.55 0.53 -1.59
CA TYR A 42 -17.43 1.53 -2.65
C TYR A 42 -17.24 0.87 -4.03
N TRP A 43 -16.36 -0.12 -4.13
CA TRP A 43 -16.18 -0.92 -5.35
C TRP A 43 -17.46 -1.67 -5.75
N LEU A 44 -18.21 -2.21 -4.79
CA LEU A 44 -19.49 -2.86 -5.05
C LEU A 44 -20.51 -1.88 -5.66
N VAL A 45 -20.62 -0.68 -5.10
CA VAL A 45 -21.51 0.37 -5.64
C VAL A 45 -21.10 0.75 -7.06
N LEU A 46 -19.81 0.89 -7.33
CA LEU A 46 -19.30 1.17 -8.67
C LEU A 46 -19.58 0.02 -9.65
N ALA A 47 -19.42 -1.24 -9.24
CA ALA A 47 -19.71 -2.40 -10.06
C ALA A 47 -21.21 -2.52 -10.40
N VAL A 48 -22.08 -2.25 -9.43
CA VAL A 48 -23.53 -2.18 -9.65
C VAL A 48 -23.85 -1.05 -10.62
N ALA A 49 -23.40 0.18 -10.34
CA ALA A 49 -23.63 1.34 -11.22
C ALA A 49 -23.12 1.08 -12.65
N TRP A 50 -21.98 0.42 -12.79
CA TRP A 50 -21.44 -0.02 -14.07
C TRP A 50 -22.36 -0.99 -14.81
N ALA A 51 -22.84 -2.04 -14.15
CA ALA A 51 -23.75 -3.01 -14.75
C ALA A 51 -25.03 -2.32 -15.27
N TRP A 52 -25.60 -1.40 -14.49
CA TRP A 52 -26.77 -0.60 -14.87
C TRP A 52 -26.50 0.35 -16.05
N LEU A 53 -25.31 0.97 -16.11
CA LEU A 53 -24.94 1.92 -17.16
C LEU A 53 -24.44 1.25 -18.44
N SER A 54 -23.89 0.04 -18.35
CA SER A 54 -23.30 -0.68 -19.48
C SER A 54 -24.28 -0.91 -20.63
N GLY A 55 -25.56 -1.17 -20.32
CA GLY A 55 -26.64 -1.28 -21.31
C GLY A 55 -26.94 0.04 -22.02
N ARG A 56 -26.66 1.18 -21.38
CA ARG A 56 -26.84 2.53 -21.96
C ARG A 56 -25.65 2.98 -22.82
N TRP A 57 -24.53 2.28 -22.74
CA TRP A 57 -23.28 2.56 -23.47
C TRP A 57 -22.98 1.52 -24.56
N ALA A 58 -24.00 0.76 -24.98
CA ALA A 58 -23.89 -0.19 -26.07
C ALA A 58 -23.35 0.50 -27.34
N GLY A 59 -22.21 0.02 -27.84
CA GLY A 59 -21.53 0.57 -29.03
C GLY A 59 -20.43 1.60 -28.76
N SER A 60 -20.22 2.05 -27.51
CA SER A 60 -19.14 2.98 -27.16
C SER A 60 -17.89 2.23 -26.67
N SER A 61 -16.72 2.54 -27.22
CA SER A 61 -15.42 2.01 -26.76
C SER A 61 -15.04 2.47 -25.35
N TRP A 62 -15.67 3.55 -24.84
CA TRP A 62 -15.46 4.06 -23.48
C TRP A 62 -15.90 3.08 -22.39
N ARG A 63 -16.73 2.09 -22.73
CA ARG A 63 -17.09 1.01 -21.82
C ARG A 63 -15.92 0.12 -21.40
N PHE A 64 -14.71 0.29 -21.92
CA PHE A 64 -13.58 -0.52 -21.48
C PHE A 64 -12.65 0.21 -20.51
N VAL A 65 -12.79 1.54 -20.36
CA VAL A 65 -11.87 2.34 -19.54
C VAL A 65 -11.96 1.96 -18.05
N PRO A 66 -13.13 1.95 -17.41
CA PRO A 66 -13.24 1.48 -16.02
C PRO A 66 -12.84 0.03 -15.80
N LEU A 67 -13.12 -0.86 -16.76
CA LEU A 67 -12.67 -2.25 -16.69
C LEU A 67 -11.14 -2.33 -16.69
N ALA A 68 -10.48 -1.58 -17.58
CA ALA A 68 -9.02 -1.52 -17.64
C ALA A 68 -8.42 -0.93 -16.34
N LEU A 69 -9.06 0.08 -15.75
CA LEU A 69 -8.65 0.65 -14.45
C LEU A 69 -8.76 -0.37 -13.32
N VAL A 70 -9.87 -1.11 -13.24
CA VAL A 70 -10.08 -2.17 -12.24
C VAL A 70 -9.03 -3.26 -12.41
N VAL A 71 -8.89 -3.80 -13.61
CA VAL A 71 -7.93 -4.88 -13.91
C VAL A 71 -6.50 -4.42 -13.63
N GLY A 72 -6.13 -3.22 -14.06
CA GLY A 72 -4.82 -2.64 -13.78
C GLY A 72 -4.55 -2.48 -12.27
N THR A 73 -5.55 -2.03 -11.51
CA THR A 73 -5.45 -1.89 -10.05
C THR A 73 -5.26 -3.25 -9.39
N VAL A 74 -6.09 -4.24 -9.74
CA VAL A 74 -5.99 -5.60 -9.19
C VAL A 74 -4.63 -6.22 -9.50
N LEU A 75 -4.13 -6.07 -10.74
CA LEU A 75 -2.82 -6.56 -11.13
C LEU A 75 -1.70 -5.90 -10.33
N LEU A 76 -1.74 -4.58 -10.15
CA LEU A 76 -0.74 -3.84 -9.37
C LEU A 76 -0.73 -4.25 -7.90
N VAL A 77 -1.91 -4.43 -7.30
CA VAL A 77 -2.04 -4.90 -5.92
C VAL A 77 -1.55 -6.33 -5.79
N ALA A 78 -1.89 -7.22 -6.73
CA ALA A 78 -1.51 -8.63 -6.69
C ALA A 78 0.01 -8.88 -6.76
N VAL A 79 0.77 -7.93 -7.28
CA VAL A 79 2.24 -8.01 -7.35
C VAL A 79 2.95 -7.12 -6.31
N ASP A 80 2.19 -6.58 -5.35
CA ASP A 80 2.70 -5.68 -4.30
C ASP A 80 3.51 -4.48 -4.85
N ALA A 81 3.24 -4.07 -6.10
CA ALA A 81 3.96 -2.98 -6.76
C ALA A 81 3.89 -1.65 -5.97
N PRO A 82 2.73 -1.25 -5.40
CA PRO A 82 2.65 -0.03 -4.59
C PRO A 82 3.54 -0.09 -3.35
N LEU A 83 3.61 -1.25 -2.69
CA LEU A 83 4.45 -1.48 -1.51
C LEU A 83 5.93 -1.37 -1.89
N HIS A 84 6.36 -2.08 -2.93
CA HIS A 84 7.74 -2.01 -3.43
C HIS A 84 8.13 -0.60 -3.88
N ALA A 85 7.25 0.11 -4.58
CA ALA A 85 7.52 1.47 -5.03
C ALA A 85 7.68 2.45 -3.86
N ARG A 86 6.77 2.41 -2.88
CA ARG A 86 6.82 3.27 -1.69
C ARG A 86 8.04 2.97 -0.83
N PHE A 87 8.39 1.69 -0.72
CA PHE A 87 9.59 1.24 -0.02
C PHE A 87 10.86 1.69 -0.73
N ALA A 88 11.01 1.45 -2.03
CA ALA A 88 12.20 1.84 -2.79
C ALA A 88 12.49 3.34 -2.72
N LEU A 89 11.44 4.18 -2.67
CA LEU A 89 11.58 5.63 -2.47
C LEU A 89 12.05 6.00 -1.04
N SER A 90 11.77 5.15 -0.06
CA SER A 90 12.06 5.40 1.36
C SER A 90 13.33 4.69 1.83
N GLU A 91 13.74 3.62 1.15
CA GLU A 91 14.85 2.72 1.49
C GLU A 91 16.16 3.48 1.75
N PRO A 92 16.64 4.40 0.89
CA PRO A 92 17.92 5.08 1.14
C PRO A 92 17.92 5.96 2.40
N SER A 93 16.74 6.42 2.83
CA SER A 93 16.59 7.22 4.04
C SER A 93 16.57 6.34 5.29
N MET A 94 15.85 5.22 5.24
CA MET A 94 15.76 4.26 6.33
C MET A 94 17.07 3.51 6.52
N GLU A 95 17.76 3.13 5.44
CA GLU A 95 19.05 2.43 5.51
C GLU A 95 20.13 3.30 6.17
N ARG A 96 20.22 4.57 5.77
CA ARG A 96 21.14 5.54 6.39
C ARG A 96 20.89 5.64 7.88
N TYR A 97 19.61 5.67 8.28
CA TYR A 97 19.24 5.67 9.69
C TYR A 97 19.67 4.38 10.38
N ALA A 98 19.29 3.21 9.84
CA ALA A 98 19.60 1.89 10.39
C ALA A 98 21.10 1.70 10.67
N ARG A 99 21.97 2.17 9.78
CA ARG A 99 23.43 2.11 9.94
C ARG A 99 23.96 3.06 11.03
N SER A 100 23.22 4.11 11.36
CA SER A 100 23.59 5.14 12.34
C SER A 100 23.00 4.93 13.73
N VAL A 101 22.03 4.01 13.89
CA VAL A 101 21.41 3.69 15.18
C VAL A 101 22.47 3.12 16.13
N ARG A 102 22.91 3.93 17.09
CA ARG A 102 23.89 3.54 18.11
C ARG A 102 23.21 3.08 19.40
N SER A 103 22.21 3.82 19.85
CA SER A 103 21.31 3.51 20.97
C SER A 103 20.23 4.60 21.02
N ASP A 104 19.09 4.23 21.59
CA ASP A 104 17.90 5.03 21.90
C ASP A 104 16.79 5.08 20.84
N HIS A 105 15.58 4.87 21.40
CA HIS A 105 14.28 4.89 20.75
C HIS A 105 14.07 6.25 20.09
N ALA A 106 13.94 6.26 18.77
CA ALA A 106 13.60 7.46 18.02
C ALA A 106 12.23 7.26 17.40
N GLY A 107 11.21 7.68 18.14
CA GLY A 107 9.82 7.55 17.72
C GLY A 107 9.26 8.75 16.97
N HIS A 108 8.10 8.53 16.37
CA HIS A 108 7.22 9.53 15.75
C HIS A 108 7.87 10.45 14.69
N ARG A 109 8.69 9.88 13.80
CA ARG A 109 9.32 10.62 12.71
C ARG A 109 9.00 10.02 11.35
N TRP A 110 8.88 10.90 10.36
CA TRP A 110 8.79 10.48 8.96
C TRP A 110 10.17 10.12 8.42
N TRP A 111 10.28 8.92 7.84
CA TRP A 111 11.45 8.47 7.09
C TRP A 111 11.00 8.10 5.68
N GLY A 112 11.27 9.00 4.74
CA GLY A 112 10.73 8.90 3.38
C GLY A 112 9.21 9.04 3.38
N LEU A 113 8.52 8.03 2.86
CA LEU A 113 7.05 7.97 2.76
C LEU A 113 6.40 7.20 3.92
N TYR A 114 7.16 6.74 4.90
CA TYR A 114 6.63 6.03 6.07
C TYR A 114 6.73 6.88 7.32
N ARG A 115 5.65 6.85 8.11
CA ARG A 115 5.65 7.35 9.47
C ARG A 115 6.13 6.22 10.37
N VAL A 116 7.28 6.42 11.00
CA VAL A 116 7.86 5.45 11.91
C VAL A 116 7.56 5.92 13.32
N ASP A 117 6.85 5.09 14.06
CA ASP A 117 6.48 5.36 15.44
C ASP A 117 7.55 4.95 16.43
N ASP A 118 8.33 3.93 16.10
CA ASP A 118 9.46 3.53 16.92
C ASP A 118 10.57 2.90 16.08
N VAL A 119 11.80 3.04 16.55
CA VAL A 119 12.96 2.34 15.98
C VAL A 119 13.71 1.65 17.09
N GLU A 120 13.81 0.34 16.97
CA GLU A 120 14.51 -0.48 17.93
C GLU A 120 15.71 -1.15 17.29
N LYS A 121 16.79 -1.25 18.07
CA LYS A 121 18.01 -1.93 17.65
C LYS A 121 17.86 -3.41 17.91
N ILE A 122 18.04 -4.23 16.88
CA ILE A 122 18.01 -5.69 16.95
C ILE A 122 19.41 -6.27 16.72
N HIS A 123 19.60 -7.55 17.01
CA HIS A 123 20.87 -8.22 16.74
C HIS A 123 21.21 -8.18 15.24
N GLY A 124 22.25 -7.43 14.89
CA GLY A 124 22.72 -7.29 13.51
C GLY A 124 22.04 -6.21 12.69
N GLY A 125 21.17 -5.38 13.28
CA GLY A 125 20.46 -4.36 12.52
C GLY A 125 19.49 -3.47 13.32
N ALA A 126 18.42 -3.03 12.67
CA ALA A 126 17.38 -2.20 13.28
C ALA A 126 16.01 -2.57 12.73
N ARG A 127 14.98 -2.52 13.58
CA ARG A 127 13.58 -2.64 13.19
C ARG A 127 12.86 -1.30 13.31
N PHE A 128 12.10 -0.97 12.29
CA PHE A 128 11.28 0.21 12.18
C PHE A 128 9.84 -0.21 12.38
N MET A 129 9.20 0.34 13.39
CA MET A 129 7.77 0.17 13.64
C MET A 129 7.05 1.24 12.84
N VAL A 130 6.41 0.83 11.75
CA VAL A 130 5.70 1.76 10.87
C VAL A 130 4.25 1.74 11.29
N THR A 131 3.72 2.89 11.69
CA THR A 131 2.28 2.98 11.91
C THR A 131 1.58 3.28 10.60
N SER A 132 0.58 2.46 10.28
CA SER A 132 -0.35 2.83 9.22
C SER A 132 -1.04 4.10 9.62
N LEU A 133 -1.39 4.88 8.62
CA LEU A 133 -2.34 5.98 8.78
C LEU A 133 -3.72 5.49 9.28
N THR A 134 -3.94 4.19 9.33
CA THR A 134 -5.15 3.51 9.73
C THR A 134 -4.92 2.83 11.08
N LEU A 135 -5.84 3.01 12.04
CA LEU A 135 -5.77 2.44 13.39
C LEU A 135 -5.61 0.91 13.35
N ASP A 136 -4.38 0.42 13.26
CA ASP A 136 -4.09 -1.00 13.45
C ASP A 136 -3.35 -1.17 14.78
N TRP A 137 -3.76 -2.21 15.51
CA TRP A 137 -3.39 -2.53 16.89
C TRP A 137 -2.27 -3.58 16.92
N LYS A 138 -1.84 -4.04 15.74
CA LYS A 138 -0.67 -4.90 15.56
C LYS A 138 0.53 -4.05 15.13
N SER A 139 1.64 -4.20 15.83
CA SER A 139 2.91 -3.61 15.42
C SER A 139 3.44 -4.37 14.21
N TYR A 140 3.63 -3.66 13.11
CA TYR A 140 4.29 -4.17 11.93
C TYR A 140 5.31 -3.15 11.43
N GLY A 141 6.22 -3.60 10.56
CA GLY A 141 7.09 -2.67 9.86
C GLY A 141 8.22 -3.36 9.13
N PHE A 142 9.36 -2.66 9.03
CA PHE A 142 10.52 -3.12 8.27
C PHE A 142 11.70 -3.39 9.19
N ALA A 143 12.41 -4.49 8.98
CA ALA A 143 13.64 -4.80 9.67
C ALA A 143 14.80 -4.82 8.68
N TYR A 144 15.84 -4.07 8.96
CA TYR A 144 17.09 -4.06 8.20
C TYR A 144 18.08 -4.98 8.89
N SER A 145 18.55 -6.02 8.20
CA SER A 145 19.61 -6.91 8.69
C SER A 145 20.49 -7.42 7.54
N PRO A 146 21.67 -6.80 7.31
CA PRO A 146 22.53 -7.12 6.17
C PRO A 146 23.39 -8.38 6.38
N GLY A 147 23.53 -8.85 7.61
CA GLY A 147 24.42 -10.00 7.93
C GLY A 147 23.70 -11.34 8.01
N ARG A 148 22.51 -11.37 8.63
CA ARG A 148 21.75 -12.60 8.90
C ARG A 148 20.27 -12.29 9.05
N ALA A 149 19.40 -13.22 8.71
CA ALA A 149 17.98 -13.12 9.04
C ALA A 149 17.81 -12.85 10.57
N PRO A 150 16.92 -11.91 10.96
CA PRO A 150 16.60 -11.66 12.36
C PRO A 150 16.14 -12.92 13.11
N ASP A 151 16.31 -12.95 14.43
CA ASP A 151 15.92 -14.10 15.25
C ASP A 151 14.39 -14.26 15.27
N PRO A 152 13.81 -15.41 14.86
CA PRO A 152 12.38 -15.64 14.91
C PRO A 152 11.80 -15.59 16.33
N ALA A 153 12.63 -15.65 17.39
CA ALA A 153 12.19 -15.41 18.76
C ALA A 153 11.75 -13.97 19.03
N GLU A 154 12.21 -12.99 18.22
CA GLU A 154 11.89 -11.56 18.36
C GLU A 154 10.65 -11.14 17.55
N GLY A 155 10.06 -12.04 16.75
CA GLY A 155 8.89 -11.77 15.90
C GLY A 155 8.86 -12.63 14.64
N ARG A 156 7.81 -12.47 13.83
CA ARG A 156 7.74 -13.09 12.50
C ARG A 156 8.41 -12.18 11.49
N TYR A 157 9.42 -12.70 10.80
CA TYR A 157 10.16 -12.00 9.76
C TYR A 157 9.96 -12.70 8.42
N GLU A 158 9.48 -11.96 7.44
CA GLU A 158 9.35 -12.38 6.05
C GLU A 158 10.36 -11.62 5.20
N HIS A 159 11.10 -12.31 4.34
CA HIS A 159 12.07 -11.65 3.47
C HIS A 159 11.32 -10.77 2.45
N PHE A 160 11.77 -9.52 2.29
CA PHE A 160 11.11 -8.57 1.41
C PHE A 160 11.98 -8.21 0.21
N THR A 161 13.14 -7.58 0.42
CA THR A 161 14.09 -7.26 -0.65
C THR A 161 15.46 -6.97 -0.08
N GLY A 162 16.52 -7.47 -0.73
CA GLY A 162 17.90 -7.26 -0.28
C GLY A 162 18.08 -7.60 1.21
N PRO A 163 18.63 -6.69 2.04
CA PRO A 163 18.81 -6.87 3.49
C PRO A 163 17.55 -6.56 4.31
N TRP A 164 16.39 -6.38 3.68
CA TRP A 164 15.15 -5.96 4.34
C TRP A 164 14.14 -7.09 4.48
N TYR A 165 13.49 -7.08 5.64
CA TYR A 165 12.45 -8.01 6.04
C TYR A 165 11.21 -7.23 6.46
N ILE A 166 10.03 -7.77 6.16
CA ILE A 166 8.79 -7.33 6.80
C ILE A 166 8.70 -8.06 8.14
N TRP A 167 8.51 -7.31 9.21
CA TRP A 167 8.33 -7.90 10.54
C TRP A 167 6.93 -7.63 11.06
N THR A 168 6.38 -8.61 11.78
CA THR A 168 5.10 -8.51 12.48
C THR A 168 5.27 -9.04 13.89
N ASP A 169 4.62 -8.39 14.85
CA ASP A 169 4.50 -8.94 16.20
C ASP A 169 3.91 -10.35 16.13
N GLY A 170 4.56 -11.28 16.82
CA GLY A 170 4.06 -12.65 16.96
C GLY A 170 2.70 -12.67 17.69
N PRO A 171 1.92 -13.76 17.54
CA PRO A 171 0.72 -13.97 18.35
C PRO A 171 1.04 -14.10 19.84
#